data_AF-A0A963M8Y2-F1
#
_entry.id   AF-A0A963M8Y2-F1
#
_cell.length_a   1.000
_cell.length_b   1.000
_cell.length_c   1.000
_cell.angle_alpha   90.00
_cell.angle_beta   90.00
_cell.angle_gamma   90.00
#
_symmetry.space_group_name_H-M   'P 1'
#
loop_
_entity.id
_entity.type
_entity.pdbx_description
1 polymer ?
#
loop_
_entity_poly.entity_id
_entity_poly.type
_entity_poly.pdbx_seq_one_letter_code
_entity_poly.pdbx_strand_id
1 'polypeptide(L)'
;MTESSPLQPSRTGDNPDTAQDDLAVPGVLSFNGVDPTGAGGLTGDALTVASVGGHLLPVGTGHWLRDSRETAAFLGLDDALVAEQARLVAEDMQLQVVKAGFLGSAENVAAVAAFAADYADLPVVAYMPDLTWWDEQDIDSYLDAFRSLLLPQTAVLVGNNSTLRHWLLPESSTRAQSSVTDLARAAAEWGVPFVLATGVSQADGQIGCVLASAKEDLAALQVERIEA
;
A
#
# COMPACT_ATOMS: atom_id res chain seq x y z
N MET A 1 73.85 22.20 -16.42
CA MET A 1 73.33 21.00 -17.12
C MET A 1 71.93 20.78 -16.58
N THR A 2 70.93 21.28 -17.32
CA THR A 2 69.92 20.49 -18.09
C THR A 2 68.78 20.04 -17.16
N GLU A 3 67.50 20.35 -17.32
CA GLU A 3 66.72 20.80 -18.48
C GLU A 3 65.36 21.35 -17.98
N SER A 4 64.80 22.26 -18.76
CA SER A 4 63.44 22.81 -18.67
C SER A 4 62.42 21.89 -19.35
N SER A 5 61.25 21.63 -18.74
CA SER A 5 59.95 21.35 -19.42
C SER A 5 58.81 21.12 -18.40
N PRO A 6 57.52 21.17 -18.77
CA PRO A 6 56.76 22.36 -19.16
C PRO A 6 55.46 22.54 -18.31
N LEU A 7 54.80 23.69 -18.45
CA LEU A 7 53.43 23.93 -17.95
C LEU A 7 52.48 22.81 -18.42
N GLN A 8 51.76 22.18 -17.48
CA GLN A 8 50.65 21.29 -17.81
C GLN A 8 49.44 22.10 -18.27
N PRO A 9 48.73 21.64 -19.33
CA PRO A 9 47.54 22.30 -19.83
C PRO A 9 46.35 22.04 -18.90
N SER A 10 45.54 23.08 -18.68
CA SER A 10 44.22 22.99 -18.06
C SER A 10 43.37 21.98 -18.83
N ARG A 11 43.18 20.79 -18.26
CA ARG A 11 42.14 19.86 -18.70
C ARG A 11 40.85 20.27 -18.00
N THR A 12 40.03 20.99 -18.74
CA THR A 12 38.57 20.91 -18.61
C THR A 12 38.20 19.43 -18.73
N GLY A 13 38.08 18.77 -17.58
CA GLY A 13 37.43 17.48 -17.51
C GLY A 13 35.94 17.75 -17.68
N ASP A 14 35.43 17.47 -18.89
CA ASP A 14 34.06 16.97 -19.03
C ASP A 14 33.93 15.84 -18.00
N ASN A 15 33.20 16.08 -16.92
CA ASN A 15 32.87 15.05 -15.97
C ASN A 15 31.80 14.18 -16.63
N PRO A 16 32.04 12.88 -16.90
CA PRO A 16 31.03 12.02 -17.51
C PRO A 16 29.92 11.60 -16.52
N ASP A 17 29.89 12.16 -15.32
CA ASP A 17 28.93 11.80 -14.26
C ASP A 17 27.49 12.30 -14.48
N THR A 18 27.18 13.00 -15.58
CA THR A 18 25.80 13.43 -15.86
C THR A 18 24.92 12.32 -16.46
N ALA A 19 25.31 11.06 -16.32
CA ALA A 19 24.56 9.89 -16.81
C ALA A 19 24.34 8.81 -15.74
N GLN A 20 24.42 9.16 -14.45
CA GLN A 20 24.19 8.23 -13.34
C GLN A 20 22.94 8.62 -12.53
N ASP A 21 21.87 8.97 -13.23
CA ASP A 21 20.61 9.42 -12.61
C ASP A 21 19.42 8.49 -12.91
N ASP A 22 19.66 7.23 -13.30
CA ASP A 22 18.60 6.42 -13.95
C ASP A 22 18.47 4.95 -13.50
N LEU A 23 18.95 4.56 -12.31
CA LEU A 23 18.75 3.18 -11.78
C LEU A 23 18.62 3.09 -10.24
N ALA A 24 18.08 4.11 -9.57
CA ALA A 24 17.76 3.96 -8.15
C ALA A 24 16.64 2.93 -7.98
N VAL A 25 16.89 1.87 -7.21
CA VAL A 25 15.89 0.84 -6.89
C VAL A 25 14.69 1.51 -6.20
N PRO A 26 13.43 1.34 -6.68
CA PRO A 26 12.27 2.01 -6.09
C PRO A 26 12.07 1.60 -4.62
N GLY A 27 12.19 2.55 -3.70
CA GLY A 27 11.87 2.45 -2.29
C GLY A 27 10.37 2.49 -2.05
N VAL A 28 9.84 1.40 -1.50
CA VAL A 28 8.42 1.27 -1.12
C VAL A 28 8.32 1.29 0.40
N LEU A 29 7.85 2.39 0.96
CA LEU A 29 7.58 2.49 2.41
C LEU A 29 6.26 1.77 2.72
N SER A 30 6.32 0.62 3.40
CA SER A 30 5.13 -0.16 3.72
C SER A 30 4.83 -0.16 5.21
N PHE A 31 3.68 0.38 5.58
CA PHE A 31 3.10 0.27 6.91
C PHE A 31 2.25 -0.98 6.99
N ASN A 32 2.66 -1.96 7.79
CA ASN A 32 1.89 -3.20 7.94
C ASN A 32 2.25 -3.97 9.21
N GLY A 33 1.41 -4.94 9.56
CA GLY A 33 1.67 -5.85 10.67
C GLY A 33 2.70 -6.91 10.33
N VAL A 34 3.44 -7.38 11.34
CA VAL A 34 4.32 -8.55 11.25
C VAL A 34 3.49 -9.82 11.41
N ASP A 35 3.46 -10.64 10.35
CA ASP A 35 2.71 -11.90 10.32
C ASP A 35 3.65 -13.11 10.52
N PRO A 36 3.52 -13.86 11.63
CA PRO A 36 4.41 -14.98 11.94
C PRO A 36 4.21 -16.17 10.99
N THR A 37 3.11 -16.23 10.24
CA THR A 37 2.85 -17.31 9.27
C THR A 37 3.55 -17.09 7.93
N GLY A 38 4.00 -15.86 7.66
CA GLY A 38 4.54 -15.46 6.36
C GLY A 38 3.50 -15.38 5.24
N ALA A 39 2.20 -15.55 5.52
CA ALA A 39 1.14 -15.51 4.51
C ALA A 39 0.84 -14.08 4.02
N GLY A 40 1.17 -13.06 4.80
CA GLY A 40 1.00 -11.66 4.44
C GLY A 40 1.83 -10.72 5.30
N GLY A 41 1.25 -9.58 5.67
CA GLY A 41 1.94 -8.57 6.47
C GLY A 41 3.20 -8.02 5.79
N LEU A 42 4.15 -7.56 6.58
CA LEU A 42 5.43 -7.04 6.09
C LEU A 42 6.26 -8.09 5.34
N THR A 43 6.19 -9.37 5.72
CA THR A 43 6.89 -10.44 5.01
C THR A 43 6.34 -10.61 3.59
N GLY A 44 5.02 -10.63 3.44
CA GLY A 44 4.37 -10.69 2.14
C GLY A 44 4.66 -9.45 1.28
N ASP A 45 4.66 -8.26 1.90
CA ASP A 45 5.06 -7.03 1.22
C ASP A 45 6.52 -7.12 0.73
N ALA A 46 7.43 -7.64 1.54
CA ALA A 46 8.86 -7.75 1.20
C ALA A 46 9.09 -8.67 0.01
N LEU A 47 8.46 -9.84 0.02
CA LEU A 47 8.56 -10.80 -1.08
C LEU A 47 7.98 -10.24 -2.37
N THR A 48 6.84 -9.56 -2.29
CA THR A 48 6.17 -8.96 -3.44
C THR A 48 7.01 -7.85 -4.04
N VAL A 49 7.44 -6.88 -3.24
CA VAL A 49 8.27 -5.75 -3.70
C VAL A 49 9.59 -6.23 -4.28
N ALA A 50 10.27 -7.18 -3.62
CA ALA A 50 11.52 -7.74 -4.13
C ALA A 50 11.33 -8.47 -5.47
N SER A 51 10.21 -9.19 -5.65
CA SER A 51 9.91 -9.93 -6.89
C SER A 51 9.77 -9.03 -8.13
N VAL A 52 9.40 -7.76 -7.94
CA VAL A 52 9.27 -6.77 -9.01
C VAL A 52 10.47 -5.82 -9.09
N GLY A 53 11.55 -6.12 -8.36
CA GLY A 53 12.80 -5.36 -8.39
C GLY A 53 12.77 -4.06 -7.58
N GLY A 54 11.85 -3.92 -6.62
CA GLY A 54 11.82 -2.81 -5.67
C GLY A 54 12.58 -3.11 -4.37
N HIS A 55 12.76 -2.08 -3.54
CA HIS A 55 13.32 -2.17 -2.21
C HIS A 55 12.24 -1.87 -1.18
N LEU A 56 11.91 -2.86 -0.34
CA LEU A 56 10.95 -2.63 0.74
C LEU A 56 11.61 -1.86 1.88
N LEU A 57 10.93 -0.83 2.33
CA LEU A 57 11.20 -0.08 3.55
C LEU A 57 10.06 -0.38 4.56
N PRO A 58 10.21 -1.41 5.41
CA PRO A 58 9.13 -1.86 6.28
C PRO A 58 8.97 -0.96 7.51
N VAL A 59 7.74 -0.53 7.77
CA VAL A 59 7.33 0.11 9.03
C VAL A 59 6.32 -0.80 9.73
N GLY A 60 6.70 -1.33 10.88
CA GLY A 60 5.85 -2.21 11.67
C GLY A 60 4.74 -1.43 12.36
N THR A 61 3.49 -1.86 12.18
CA THR A 61 2.31 -1.31 12.90
C THR A 61 1.88 -2.17 14.08
N GLY A 62 2.45 -3.37 14.21
CA GLY A 62 2.10 -4.33 15.24
C GLY A 62 2.42 -5.76 14.85
N HIS A 63 2.00 -6.70 15.70
CA HIS A 63 2.22 -8.13 15.53
C HIS A 63 0.91 -8.90 15.48
N TRP A 64 0.77 -9.74 14.45
CA TRP A 64 -0.31 -10.72 14.40
C TRP A 64 -0.03 -11.86 15.38
N LEU A 65 -1.01 -12.16 16.25
CA LEU A 65 -1.06 -13.39 17.02
C LEU A 65 -1.98 -14.36 16.28
N ARG A 66 -1.40 -15.14 15.37
CA ARG A 66 -2.15 -16.05 14.51
C ARG A 66 -1.33 -17.23 14.04
N ASP A 67 -2.02 -18.26 13.59
CA ASP A 67 -1.45 -19.33 12.78
C ASP A 67 -2.17 -19.43 11.42
N SER A 68 -1.90 -20.48 10.64
CA SER A 68 -2.49 -20.64 9.32
C SER A 68 -4.00 -20.95 9.34
N ARG A 69 -4.61 -21.16 10.50
CA ARG A 69 -6.01 -21.56 10.67
C ARG A 69 -6.86 -20.42 11.24
N GLU A 70 -6.33 -19.67 12.19
CA GLU A 70 -7.09 -18.62 12.86
C GLU A 70 -6.23 -17.44 13.27
N THR A 71 -6.88 -16.27 13.40
CA THR A 71 -6.31 -15.07 14.01
C THR A 71 -6.86 -14.94 15.42
N ALA A 72 -5.97 -14.96 16.42
CA ALA A 72 -6.35 -14.82 17.83
C ALA A 72 -6.36 -13.37 18.28
N ALA A 73 -5.39 -12.56 17.84
CA ALA A 73 -5.32 -11.14 18.17
C ALA A 73 -4.37 -10.36 17.24
N PHE A 74 -4.39 -9.04 17.37
CA PHE A 74 -3.35 -8.15 16.87
C PHE A 74 -2.83 -7.27 18.01
N LEU A 75 -1.52 -7.20 18.18
CA LEU A 75 -0.86 -6.32 19.15
C LEU A 75 -0.31 -5.11 18.41
N GLY A 76 -1.07 -4.02 18.40
CA GLY A 76 -0.68 -2.76 17.77
C GLY A 76 0.50 -2.09 18.48
N LEU A 77 1.39 -1.49 17.69
CA LEU A 77 2.36 -0.53 18.19
C LEU A 77 1.69 0.83 18.40
N ASP A 78 2.26 1.58 19.34
CA ASP A 78 1.93 2.99 19.60
C ASP A 78 2.19 3.84 18.35
N ASP A 79 1.29 4.76 18.06
CA ASP A 79 1.31 5.58 16.85
C ASP A 79 2.54 6.49 16.77
N ALA A 80 3.06 6.95 17.91
CA ALA A 80 4.29 7.72 17.93
C ALA A 80 5.50 6.87 17.51
N LEU A 81 5.51 5.58 17.85
CA LEU A 81 6.57 4.65 17.41
C LEU A 81 6.44 4.31 15.92
N VAL A 82 5.22 4.19 15.40
CA VAL A 82 4.98 3.98 13.96
C VAL A 82 5.44 5.21 13.16
N ALA A 83 5.08 6.41 13.61
CA ALA A 83 5.49 7.66 13.00
C ALA A 83 7.02 7.85 13.03
N GLU A 84 7.66 7.57 14.17
CA GLU A 84 9.10 7.73 14.33
C GLU A 84 9.90 6.76 13.43
N GLN A 85 9.46 5.50 13.29
CA GLN A 85 10.06 4.57 12.33
C GLN A 85 10.02 5.12 10.90
N ALA A 86 8.85 5.60 10.47
CA ALA A 86 8.68 6.14 9.12
C ALA A 86 9.52 7.41 8.89
N ARG A 87 9.55 8.32 9.87
CA ARG A 87 10.34 9.54 9.83
C ARG A 87 11.83 9.24 9.65
N LEU A 88 12.39 8.35 10.47
CA LEU A 88 13.81 7.98 10.41
C LEU A 88 14.19 7.39 9.06
N VAL A 89 13.32 6.57 8.48
CA VAL A 89 13.55 5.99 7.15
C VAL A 89 13.44 7.05 6.05
N ALA A 90 12.41 7.90 6.09
CA ALA A 90 12.17 8.92 5.08
C ALA A 90 13.25 10.02 5.07
N GLU A 91 13.89 10.28 6.21
CA GLU A 91 15.00 11.23 6.33
C GLU A 91 16.31 10.71 5.72
N ASP A 92 16.49 9.40 5.60
CA ASP A 92 17.73 8.77 5.12
C ASP A 92 17.59 8.19 3.70
N MET A 93 16.38 7.79 3.30
CA MET A 93 16.15 6.97 2.11
C MET A 93 15.16 7.62 1.15
N GLN A 94 15.42 7.49 -0.16
CA GLN A 94 14.51 7.97 -1.18
C GLN A 94 13.25 7.09 -1.23
N LEU A 95 12.09 7.73 -1.15
CA LEU A 95 10.78 7.08 -1.23
C LEU A 95 10.14 7.33 -2.60
N GLN A 96 9.43 6.32 -3.11
CA GLN A 96 8.72 6.40 -4.40
C GLN A 96 7.25 6.04 -4.26
N VAL A 97 6.88 5.21 -3.27
CA VAL A 97 5.51 4.78 -3.02
C VAL A 97 5.31 4.58 -1.52
N VAL A 98 4.14 4.97 -1.02
CA VAL A 98 3.67 4.59 0.31
C VAL A 98 2.63 3.49 0.19
N LYS A 99 2.82 2.38 0.90
CA LYS A 99 1.82 1.31 1.03
C LYS A 99 1.26 1.39 2.45
N ALA A 100 -0.06 1.52 2.59
CA ALA A 100 -0.78 1.28 3.84
C ALA A 100 -1.47 -0.09 3.83
N GLY A 101 -1.03 -1.01 4.70
CA GLY A 101 -1.63 -2.33 4.93
C GLY A 101 -2.66 -2.31 6.06
N PHE A 102 -2.61 -3.33 6.93
CA PHE A 102 -3.37 -3.29 8.17
C PHE A 102 -2.61 -2.47 9.22
N LEU A 103 -3.22 -1.38 9.69
CA LEU A 103 -2.57 -0.42 10.58
C LEU A 103 -2.87 -0.69 12.06
N GLY A 104 -3.85 -1.55 12.37
CA GLY A 104 -4.06 -2.09 13.72
C GLY A 104 -4.75 -1.17 14.73
N SER A 105 -4.94 0.11 14.42
CA SER A 105 -5.72 1.04 15.23
C SER A 105 -6.11 2.29 14.41
N ALA A 106 -7.09 3.06 14.88
CA ALA A 106 -7.46 4.34 14.28
C ALA A 106 -6.35 5.40 14.43
N GLU A 107 -5.60 5.34 15.54
CA GLU A 107 -4.46 6.21 15.82
C GLU A 107 -3.33 5.96 14.80
N ASN A 108 -3.03 4.70 14.48
CA ASN A 108 -2.06 4.37 13.44
C ASN A 108 -2.54 4.80 12.05
N VAL A 109 -3.84 4.73 11.77
CA VAL A 109 -4.41 5.30 10.53
C VAL A 109 -4.16 6.81 10.47
N ALA A 110 -4.40 7.54 11.56
CA ALA A 110 -4.16 8.97 11.63
C ALA A 110 -2.67 9.32 11.46
N ALA A 111 -1.76 8.59 12.12
CA ALA A 111 -0.32 8.79 11.99
C ALA A 111 0.17 8.54 10.55
N VAL A 112 -0.30 7.47 9.89
CA VAL A 112 0.03 7.19 8.49
C VAL A 112 -0.56 8.23 7.54
N ALA A 113 -1.78 8.70 7.79
CA ALA A 113 -2.39 9.76 6.99
C ALA A 113 -1.65 11.11 7.15
N ALA A 114 -1.15 11.42 8.36
CA ALA A 114 -0.31 12.59 8.60
C ALA A 114 1.02 12.47 7.87
N PHE A 115 1.68 11.31 7.93
CA PHE A 115 2.88 11.04 7.16
C PHE A 115 2.61 11.21 5.65
N ALA A 116 1.53 10.63 5.12
CA ALA A 116 1.19 10.76 3.70
C ALA A 116 0.97 12.23 3.28
N ALA A 117 0.42 13.06 4.17
CA ALA A 117 0.22 14.48 3.91
C ALA A 117 1.53 15.27 3.82
N ASP A 118 2.52 14.91 4.65
CA ASP A 118 3.86 15.51 4.59
C ASP A 118 4.64 15.10 3.32
N TYR A 119 4.27 13.97 2.71
CA TYR A 119 4.85 13.44 1.47
C TYR A 119 3.82 13.34 0.33
N ALA A 120 3.00 14.38 0.15
CA ALA A 120 1.84 14.37 -0.74
C ALA A 120 2.11 14.08 -2.24
N ASP A 121 3.36 14.21 -2.69
CA ASP A 121 3.75 13.86 -4.07
C ASP A 121 3.91 12.34 -4.27
N LEU A 122 3.99 11.56 -3.19
CA LEU A 122 4.11 10.10 -3.27
C LEU A 122 2.72 9.45 -3.42
N PRO A 123 2.54 8.53 -4.37
CA PRO A 123 1.30 7.78 -4.46
C PRO A 123 1.12 6.85 -3.25
N VAL A 124 -0.08 6.90 -2.64
CA VAL A 124 -0.48 5.98 -1.58
C VAL A 124 -1.28 4.82 -2.18
N VAL A 125 -0.80 3.60 -1.95
CA VAL A 125 -1.54 2.35 -2.22
C VAL A 125 -2.08 1.82 -0.90
N ALA A 126 -3.39 1.83 -0.73
CA ALA A 126 -4.04 1.47 0.51
C ALA A 126 -4.74 0.12 0.37
N TYR A 127 -4.56 -0.79 1.32
CA TYR A 127 -5.19 -2.11 1.34
C TYR A 127 -6.16 -2.24 2.51
N MET A 128 -7.41 -2.58 2.22
CA MET A 128 -8.41 -2.91 3.24
C MET A 128 -8.53 -4.43 3.39
N PRO A 129 -7.99 -5.03 4.48
CA PRO A 129 -8.12 -6.45 4.75
C PRO A 129 -9.55 -6.82 5.18
N ASP A 130 -9.84 -8.12 5.25
CA ASP A 130 -10.98 -8.61 6.00
C ASP A 130 -10.78 -8.32 7.51
N LEU A 131 -11.79 -7.72 8.12
CA LEU A 131 -11.81 -7.30 9.52
C LEU A 131 -12.80 -8.10 10.37
N THR A 132 -13.53 -9.07 9.79
CA THR A 132 -14.60 -9.80 10.50
C THR A 132 -14.18 -10.59 11.74
N TRP A 133 -12.88 -10.77 11.96
CA TRP A 133 -12.30 -11.41 13.14
C TRP A 133 -12.09 -10.43 14.32
N TRP A 134 -12.26 -9.13 14.10
CA TRP A 134 -11.91 -8.07 15.06
C TRP A 134 -13.16 -7.54 15.81
N ASP A 135 -12.95 -6.76 16.87
CA ASP A 135 -14.05 -6.21 17.67
C ASP A 135 -14.83 -5.14 16.88
N GLU A 136 -16.16 -5.17 16.93
CA GLU A 136 -17.02 -4.26 16.14
C GLU A 136 -16.70 -2.78 16.41
N GLN A 137 -16.39 -2.41 17.65
CA GLN A 137 -16.08 -1.02 18.00
C GLN A 137 -14.73 -0.56 17.42
N ASP A 138 -13.74 -1.46 17.42
CA ASP A 138 -12.43 -1.21 16.82
C ASP A 138 -12.54 -1.11 15.30
N ILE A 139 -13.37 -1.96 14.67
CA ILE A 139 -13.65 -1.93 13.24
C ILE A 139 -14.25 -0.59 12.83
N ASP A 140 -15.31 -0.15 13.50
CA ASP A 140 -15.99 1.11 13.17
C ASP A 140 -15.02 2.30 13.25
N SER A 141 -14.27 2.39 14.35
CA SER A 141 -13.28 3.45 14.57
C SER A 141 -12.18 3.43 13.50
N TYR A 142 -11.68 2.24 13.15
CA TYR A 142 -10.66 2.06 12.12
C TYR A 142 -11.18 2.46 10.73
N LEU A 143 -12.37 2.00 10.35
CA LEU A 143 -12.98 2.28 9.05
C LEU A 143 -13.30 3.76 8.87
N ASP A 144 -13.77 4.43 9.92
CA ASP A 144 -14.06 5.86 9.87
C ASP A 144 -12.79 6.72 9.77
N ALA A 145 -11.74 6.37 10.52
CA ALA A 145 -10.42 6.99 10.37
C ALA A 145 -9.87 6.79 8.94
N PHE A 146 -10.00 5.58 8.39
CA PHE A 146 -9.47 5.27 7.07
C PHE A 146 -10.21 6.07 5.98
N ARG A 147 -11.56 6.12 6.04
CA ARG A 147 -12.38 6.92 5.11
C ARG A 147 -12.05 8.40 5.17
N SER A 148 -11.98 8.97 6.37
CA SER A 148 -11.87 10.42 6.55
C SER A 148 -10.45 10.96 6.38
N LEU A 149 -9.43 10.18 6.74
CA LEU A 149 -8.04 10.65 6.79
C LEU A 149 -7.18 10.11 5.63
N LEU A 150 -7.33 8.83 5.29
CA LEU A 150 -6.40 8.15 4.38
C LEU A 150 -6.92 8.03 2.94
N LEU A 151 -8.22 7.76 2.74
CA LEU A 151 -8.80 7.69 1.38
C LEU A 151 -8.59 8.96 0.54
N PRO A 152 -8.69 10.20 1.08
CA PRO A 152 -8.49 11.41 0.28
C PRO A 152 -7.10 11.52 -0.37
N GLN A 153 -6.13 10.77 0.14
CA GLN A 153 -4.74 10.77 -0.32
C GLN A 153 -4.38 9.48 -1.06
N THR A 154 -5.32 8.52 -1.15
CA THR A 154 -5.10 7.19 -1.72
C THR A 154 -5.20 7.22 -3.24
N ALA A 155 -4.12 6.84 -3.93
CA ALA A 155 -4.10 6.70 -5.39
C ALA A 155 -4.78 5.41 -5.86
N VAL A 156 -4.59 4.30 -5.13
CA VAL A 156 -5.25 3.02 -5.43
C VAL A 156 -5.71 2.38 -4.13
N LEU A 157 -7.02 2.14 -4.02
CA LEU A 157 -7.59 1.33 -2.95
C LEU A 157 -7.68 -0.14 -3.40
N VAL A 158 -7.13 -1.04 -2.61
CA VAL A 158 -7.07 -2.47 -2.88
C VAL A 158 -7.84 -3.21 -1.79
N GLY A 159 -8.60 -4.24 -2.15
CA GLY A 159 -9.30 -5.06 -1.17
C GLY A 159 -10.15 -6.15 -1.81
N ASN A 160 -10.63 -7.08 -0.98
CA ASN A 160 -11.58 -8.07 -1.46
C ASN A 160 -12.90 -7.39 -1.85
N ASN A 161 -13.49 -7.84 -2.96
CA ASN A 161 -14.75 -7.35 -3.49
C ASN A 161 -15.88 -7.39 -2.45
N SER A 162 -15.97 -8.41 -1.59
CA SER A 162 -17.00 -8.47 -0.54
C SER A 162 -16.74 -7.43 0.57
N THR A 163 -15.51 -7.36 1.06
CA THR A 163 -15.07 -6.42 2.10
C THR A 163 -15.33 -4.98 1.67
N LEU A 164 -14.84 -4.60 0.48
CA LEU A 164 -14.98 -3.24 -0.02
C LEU A 164 -16.44 -2.86 -0.27
N ARG A 165 -17.30 -3.80 -0.71
CA ARG A 165 -18.74 -3.53 -0.87
C ARG A 165 -19.45 -3.32 0.45
N HIS A 166 -19.17 -4.17 1.42
CA HIS A 166 -19.75 -4.03 2.75
C HIS A 166 -19.34 -2.70 3.39
N TRP A 167 -18.10 -2.28 3.14
CA TRP A 167 -17.60 -1.01 3.64
C TRP A 167 -18.12 0.20 2.87
N LEU A 168 -18.00 0.26 1.54
CA LEU A 168 -18.22 1.51 0.80
C LEU A 168 -19.63 1.69 0.24
N LEU A 169 -20.41 0.61 0.10
CA LEU A 169 -21.74 0.68 -0.50
C LEU A 169 -22.85 0.66 0.56
N PRO A 170 -23.99 1.31 0.29
CA PRO A 170 -25.18 1.18 1.14
C PRO A 170 -25.64 -0.29 1.20
N GLU A 171 -26.20 -0.73 2.33
CA GLU A 171 -26.68 -2.11 2.53
C GLU A 171 -27.63 -2.61 1.42
N SER A 172 -28.44 -1.71 0.86
CA SER A 172 -29.35 -2.00 -0.25
C SER A 172 -28.64 -2.41 -1.55
N SER A 173 -27.40 -1.95 -1.74
CA SER A 173 -26.57 -2.18 -2.92
C SER A 173 -25.62 -3.37 -2.76
N THR A 174 -25.35 -3.79 -1.51
CA THR A 174 -24.52 -4.97 -1.19
C THR A 174 -25.18 -6.28 -1.63
N ARG A 175 -26.51 -6.31 -1.77
CA ARG A 175 -27.28 -7.46 -2.30
C ARG A 175 -27.47 -7.42 -3.83
N ALA A 176 -27.20 -6.28 -4.48
CA ALA A 176 -27.31 -6.13 -5.92
C ALA A 176 -26.00 -6.59 -6.60
N GLN A 177 -26.08 -7.05 -7.86
CA GLN A 177 -24.91 -7.31 -8.72
C GLN A 177 -24.27 -5.98 -9.15
N SER A 178 -23.85 -5.15 -8.19
CA SER A 178 -23.17 -3.90 -8.46
C SER A 178 -21.81 -4.20 -9.12
N SER A 179 -21.43 -3.43 -10.13
CA SER A 179 -20.15 -3.61 -10.83
C SER A 179 -18.97 -3.18 -9.95
N VAL A 180 -17.73 -3.50 -10.34
CA VAL A 180 -16.55 -2.95 -9.66
C VAL A 180 -16.42 -1.45 -9.97
N THR A 181 -16.89 -1.01 -11.14
CA THR A 181 -17.05 0.42 -11.45
C THR A 181 -17.96 1.16 -10.44
N ASP A 182 -19.03 0.55 -9.93
CA ASP A 182 -19.87 1.18 -8.89
C ASP A 182 -19.14 1.33 -7.56
N LEU A 183 -18.30 0.35 -7.22
CA LEU A 183 -17.42 0.43 -6.05
C LEU A 183 -16.38 1.54 -6.21
N ALA A 184 -15.78 1.67 -7.40
CA ALA A 184 -14.85 2.75 -7.71
C ALA A 184 -15.54 4.13 -7.67
N ARG A 185 -16.83 4.22 -8.06
CA ARG A 185 -17.60 5.46 -7.94
C ARG A 185 -17.81 5.85 -6.47
N ALA A 186 -18.14 4.89 -5.61
CA ALA A 186 -18.27 5.15 -4.17
C ALA A 186 -16.93 5.54 -3.54
N ALA A 187 -15.83 4.89 -3.93
CA ALA A 187 -14.48 5.27 -3.45
C ALA A 187 -14.07 6.68 -3.93
N ALA A 188 -14.48 7.07 -5.14
CA ALA A 188 -14.19 8.40 -5.70
C ALA A 188 -14.90 9.54 -4.95
N GLU A 189 -16.02 9.28 -4.27
CA GLU A 189 -16.65 10.25 -3.36
C GLU A 189 -15.73 10.63 -2.19
N TRP A 190 -14.77 9.76 -1.85
CA TRP A 190 -13.74 9.97 -0.83
C TRP A 190 -12.37 10.34 -1.41
N GLY A 191 -12.29 10.66 -2.71
CA GLY A 191 -11.06 11.11 -3.37
C GLY A 191 -10.21 10.01 -3.99
N VAL A 192 -10.61 8.73 -3.92
CA VAL A 192 -9.85 7.62 -4.51
C VAL A 192 -10.11 7.52 -6.01
N PRO A 193 -9.10 7.64 -6.88
CA PRO A 193 -9.31 7.59 -8.33
C PRO A 193 -9.47 6.17 -8.87
N PHE A 194 -8.84 5.17 -8.22
CA PHE A 194 -8.83 3.79 -8.69
C PHE A 194 -9.07 2.78 -7.57
N VAL A 195 -9.83 1.73 -7.88
CA VAL A 195 -10.05 0.58 -7.01
C VAL A 195 -9.58 -0.70 -7.70
N LEU A 196 -8.78 -1.50 -7.01
CA LEU A 196 -8.44 -2.86 -7.38
C LEU A 196 -9.21 -3.84 -6.48
N ALA A 197 -10.32 -4.37 -6.98
CA ALA A 197 -11.12 -5.37 -6.29
C ALA A 197 -10.61 -6.77 -6.60
N THR A 198 -10.29 -7.55 -5.56
CA THR A 198 -9.91 -8.97 -5.68
C THR A 198 -11.10 -9.86 -5.36
N GLY A 199 -11.07 -11.13 -5.75
CA GLY A 199 -12.16 -12.05 -5.41
C GLY A 199 -13.45 -11.81 -6.20
N VAL A 200 -13.38 -11.17 -7.37
CA VAL A 200 -14.54 -10.86 -8.21
C VAL A 200 -14.96 -12.12 -8.96
N SER A 201 -16.23 -12.53 -8.81
CA SER A 201 -16.80 -13.64 -9.59
C SER A 201 -17.00 -13.23 -11.04
N GLN A 202 -16.53 -14.07 -11.97
CA GLN A 202 -16.64 -13.87 -13.42
C GLN A 202 -17.67 -14.84 -14.04
N ALA A 203 -18.02 -14.58 -15.31
CA ALA A 203 -19.14 -15.23 -16.00
C ALA A 203 -19.03 -16.76 -16.16
N ASP A 204 -17.82 -17.29 -16.09
CA ASP A 204 -17.47 -18.71 -16.18
C ASP A 204 -17.32 -19.39 -14.80
N GLY A 205 -17.64 -18.68 -13.72
CA GLY A 205 -17.44 -19.15 -12.35
C GLY A 205 -16.00 -19.01 -11.84
N GLN A 206 -15.11 -18.42 -12.64
CA GLN A 206 -13.75 -18.10 -12.20
C GLN A 206 -13.74 -16.90 -11.25
N ILE A 207 -12.62 -16.77 -10.53
CA ILE A 207 -12.35 -15.66 -9.62
C ILE A 207 -11.25 -14.81 -10.25
N GLY A 208 -11.39 -13.49 -10.18
CA GLY A 208 -10.40 -12.58 -10.72
C GLY A 208 -10.19 -11.33 -9.88
N CYS A 209 -9.29 -10.50 -10.38
CA CYS A 209 -9.09 -9.13 -9.92
C CYS A 209 -9.57 -8.17 -11.00
N VAL A 210 -10.19 -7.07 -10.61
CA VAL A 210 -10.63 -6.00 -11.52
C VAL A 210 -10.12 -4.68 -11.00
N LEU A 211 -9.38 -3.96 -11.85
CA LEU A 211 -9.00 -2.57 -11.65
C LEU A 211 -10.04 -1.69 -12.34
N ALA A 212 -10.63 -0.75 -11.61
CA ALA A 212 -11.64 0.16 -12.15
C ALA A 212 -11.41 1.60 -11.71
N SER A 213 -11.88 2.53 -12.55
CA SER A 213 -12.14 3.93 -12.18
C SER A 213 -13.63 4.14 -11.96
N ALA A 214 -14.03 5.33 -11.52
CA ALA A 214 -15.46 5.68 -11.38
C ALA A 214 -16.27 5.64 -12.69
N LYS A 215 -15.59 5.52 -13.85
CA LYS A 215 -16.20 5.53 -15.18
C LYS A 215 -16.31 4.14 -15.81
N GLU A 216 -15.28 3.31 -15.63
CA GLU A 216 -15.16 2.03 -16.32
C GLU A 216 -14.16 1.10 -15.64
N ASP A 217 -14.29 -0.19 -15.94
CA ASP A 217 -13.29 -1.20 -15.66
C ASP A 217 -12.09 -1.00 -16.60
N LEU A 218 -10.89 -0.88 -16.04
CA LEU A 218 -9.66 -0.58 -16.76
C LEU A 218 -8.88 -1.84 -17.12
N ALA A 219 -8.91 -2.85 -16.25
CA ALA A 219 -8.26 -4.13 -16.47
C ALA A 219 -8.93 -5.22 -15.63
N ALA A 220 -8.87 -6.45 -16.14
CA ALA A 220 -9.27 -7.64 -15.41
C ALA A 220 -8.20 -8.72 -15.55
N LEU A 221 -7.91 -9.40 -14.44
CA LEU A 221 -7.00 -10.55 -14.39
C LEU A 221 -7.78 -11.76 -13.89
N GLN A 222 -7.72 -12.86 -14.64
CA GLN A 222 -8.22 -14.14 -14.20
C GLN A 222 -7.18 -14.82 -13.31
N VAL A 223 -7.63 -15.42 -12.21
CA VAL A 223 -6.76 -16.12 -11.28
C VAL A 223 -7.26 -17.55 -11.14
N GLU A 224 -6.35 -18.52 -11.28
CA GLU A 224 -6.68 -19.92 -11.01
C GLU A 224 -6.99 -20.09 -9.52
N ARG A 225 -8.11 -20.74 -9.22
CA ARG A 225 -8.45 -21.10 -7.86
C ARG A 225 -7.59 -22.28 -7.44
N ILE A 226 -6.68 -22.05 -6.50
CA ILE A 226 -5.94 -23.13 -5.85
C ILE A 226 -6.89 -23.75 -4.82
N GLU A 227 -7.33 -24.99 -5.06
CA GLU A 227 -8.05 -25.77 -4.05
C GLU A 227 -7.07 -26.13 -2.93
N ALA A 228 -7.44 -25.81 -1.68
CA ALA A 228 -6.71 -26.12 -0.46
C ALA A 228 -7.35 -27.31 0.25
#